data_AF-A0A1G2HVB1-F1
#
_entry.id   AF-A0A1G2HVB1-F1
#
_cell.length_a   1.000
_cell.length_b   1.000
_cell.length_c   1.000
_cell.angle_alpha   90.00
_cell.angle_beta   90.00
_cell.angle_gamma   90.00
#
_symmetry.space_group_name_H-M   'P 1'
#
loop_
_entity.id
_entity.type
_entity.pdbx_description
1 polymer ?
#
loop_
_entity_poly.entity_id
_entity_poly.type
_entity_poly.pdbx_seq_one_letter_code
_entity_poly.pdbx_strand_id
1 'polypeptide(L)'
;MLSKMQKVWLWIFGGMFLVPEILWSPIFNIIDSFLQNSNNVKVFRSNFFTNPDNIYPLIYIILLQFVGILGVSIILFKAKVNSRLKILLVPIMIILTLFTGLILYIVYSFRHGISF
;
A
#
# COMPACT_ATOMS: atom_id res chain seq x y z
N MET A 1 -4.68 6.81 -28.52
CA MET A 1 -3.48 5.94 -28.49
C MET A 1 -2.51 6.56 -27.50
N LEU A 2 -2.14 5.89 -26.41
CA LEU A 2 -1.16 6.45 -25.45
C LEU A 2 0.21 6.58 -26.14
N SER A 3 0.93 7.68 -25.90
CA SER A 3 2.28 7.83 -26.44
C SER A 3 3.21 6.79 -25.80
N LYS A 4 4.24 6.33 -26.53
CA LYS A 4 5.22 5.37 -26.01
C LYS A 4 5.82 5.82 -24.67
N MET A 5 6.09 7.12 -24.55
CA MET A 5 6.56 7.77 -23.32
C MET A 5 5.55 7.64 -22.17
N GLN A 6 4.27 7.97 -22.39
CA GLN A 6 3.26 7.86 -21.33
C GLN A 6 3.06 6.41 -20.86
N LYS A 7 3.19 5.43 -21.76
CA LYS A 7 3.12 4.01 -21.40
C LYS A 7 4.28 3.61 -20.49
N VAL A 8 5.51 4.04 -20.80
CA VAL A 8 6.70 3.78 -19.96
C VAL A 8 6.54 4.41 -18.59
N TRP A 9 6.12 5.67 -18.51
CA TRP A 9 5.85 6.33 -17.23
C TRP A 9 4.77 5.61 -16.42
N LEU A 10 3.71 5.13 -17.06
CA LEU A 10 2.65 4.38 -16.38
C LEU A 10 3.15 3.03 -15.83
N TRP A 11 4.07 2.37 -16.52
CA TRP A 11 4.76 1.17 -16.01
C TRP A 11 5.72 1.49 -14.86
N ILE A 12 6.44 2.62 -14.93
CA ILE A 12 7.33 3.06 -13.83
C ILE A 12 6.50 3.39 -12.60
N PHE A 13 5.46 4.21 -12.72
CA PHE A 13 4.57 4.54 -11.61
C PHE A 13 3.83 3.30 -11.11
N GLY A 14 3.36 2.42 -12.00
CA GLY A 14 2.76 1.14 -11.65
C GLY A 14 3.74 0.26 -10.87
N GLY A 15 4.99 0.13 -11.33
CA GLY A 15 6.04 -0.61 -10.64
C GLY A 15 6.40 -0.01 -9.29
N MET A 16 6.46 1.32 -9.16
CA MET A 16 6.69 1.99 -7.88
C MET A 16 5.52 1.81 -6.90
N PHE A 17 4.29 1.67 -7.38
CA PHE A 17 3.10 1.42 -6.56
C PHE A 17 2.86 -0.07 -6.26
N LEU A 18 3.34 -0.96 -7.12
CA LEU A 18 3.17 -2.41 -7.03
C LEU A 18 4.40 -3.10 -6.43
N VAL A 19 5.56 -2.44 -6.36
CA VAL A 19 6.78 -2.88 -5.67
C VAL A 19 7.17 -1.95 -4.50
N PRO A 20 6.26 -1.37 -3.70
CA PRO A 20 6.69 -0.81 -2.42
C PRO A 20 7.04 -2.03 -1.57
N GLU A 21 8.34 -2.19 -1.32
CA GLU A 21 8.91 -3.14 -0.37
C GLU A 21 8.14 -3.11 0.97
N ILE A 22 7.57 -1.96 1.32
CA ILE A 22 6.71 -1.71 2.49
C ILE A 22 5.41 -2.52 2.49
N LEU A 23 4.75 -2.76 1.35
CA LEU A 23 3.53 -3.57 1.30
C LEU A 23 3.86 -5.07 1.28
N TRP A 24 4.90 -5.46 0.55
CA TRP A 24 5.21 -6.88 0.36
C TRP A 24 6.01 -7.48 1.49
N SER A 25 6.87 -6.72 2.16
CA SER A 25 7.71 -7.29 3.20
C SER A 25 6.91 -7.76 4.44
N PRO A 26 5.82 -7.08 4.87
CA PRO A 26 4.89 -7.63 5.85
C PRO A 26 4.17 -8.89 5.34
N ILE A 27 3.74 -8.91 4.07
CA ILE A 27 3.09 -10.08 3.47
C ILE A 27 4.04 -11.29 3.46
N PHE A 28 5.30 -11.10 3.07
CA PHE A 28 6.32 -12.14 3.10
C PHE A 28 6.58 -12.63 4.51
N ASN A 29 6.72 -11.75 5.49
CA ASN A 29 6.88 -12.16 6.89
C ASN A 29 5.66 -12.93 7.43
N ILE A 30 4.44 -12.57 7.02
CA ILE A 30 3.22 -13.31 7.36
C ILE A 30 3.26 -14.70 6.74
N ILE A 31 3.52 -14.81 5.43
CA ILE A 31 3.62 -16.10 4.73
C ILE A 31 4.69 -16.99 5.39
N ASP A 32 5.85 -16.42 5.71
CA ASP A 32 6.93 -17.15 6.36
C ASP A 32 6.56 -17.60 7.78
N SER A 33 5.84 -16.76 8.54
CA SER A 33 5.34 -17.15 9.86
C SER A 33 4.34 -18.31 9.80
N PHE A 34 3.51 -18.36 8.76
CA PHE A 34 2.60 -19.47 8.51
C PHE A 34 3.35 -20.76 8.10
N LEU A 35 4.41 -20.63 7.29
CA LEU A 35 5.21 -21.78 6.84
C LEU A 35 6.09 -22.35 7.94
N GLN A 36 6.62 -21.51 8.83
CA GLN A 36 7.54 -21.94 9.89
C GLN A 36 6.83 -22.70 11.03
N ASN A 37 5.49 -22.60 11.15
CA ASN A 37 4.62 -23.31 12.12
C ASN A 37 5.29 -23.57 13.49
N SER A 38 5.95 -22.55 14.03
CA SER A 38 6.86 -22.63 15.17
C SER A 38 6.53 -21.51 16.14
N ASN A 39 6.56 -21.80 17.45
CA ASN A 39 6.33 -20.81 18.51
C ASN A 39 7.39 -19.69 18.54
N ASN A 40 8.49 -19.84 17.79
CA ASN A 40 9.55 -18.84 17.65
C ASN A 40 9.66 -18.38 16.20
N VAL A 41 8.69 -17.59 15.75
CA VAL A 41 8.69 -16.98 14.41
C VAL A 41 9.85 -15.99 14.33
N LYS A 42 10.90 -16.35 13.57
CA LYS A 42 11.96 -15.41 13.22
C LYS A 42 11.49 -14.58 12.04
N VAL A 43 11.57 -13.26 12.19
CA VAL A 43 11.29 -12.32 11.11
C VAL A 43 12.27 -12.62 9.97
N PHE A 44 11.75 -13.04 8.80
CA PHE A 44 12.57 -13.42 7.64
C PHE A 44 13.46 -12.26 7.17
N ARG A 45 12.92 -11.04 7.19
CA ARG A 45 13.65 -9.82 6.87
C ARG A 45 13.19 -8.64 7.74
N SER A 46 14.15 -7.81 8.17
CA SER A 46 13.86 -6.54 8.84
C SER A 46 13.15 -5.59 7.87
N ASN A 47 12.01 -5.06 8.28
CA ASN A 47 11.15 -4.21 7.46
C ASN A 47 10.99 -2.84 8.11
N PHE A 48 10.51 -1.87 7.34
CA PHE A 48 10.10 -0.57 7.87
C PHE A 48 9.06 -0.68 9.00
N PHE A 49 8.24 -1.73 9.00
CA PHE A 49 7.27 -2.01 10.07
C PHE A 49 7.88 -2.62 11.34
N THR A 50 9.00 -3.34 11.23
CA THR A 50 9.63 -4.04 12.37
C THR A 50 10.73 -3.25 13.05
N ASN A 51 11.18 -2.15 12.43
CA ASN A 51 12.23 -1.30 12.99
C ASN A 51 11.61 -0.03 13.63
N PRO A 52 11.62 0.12 14.96
CA PRO A 52 10.95 1.22 15.65
C PRO A 52 11.51 2.61 15.27
N ASP A 53 12.77 2.68 14.85
CA ASP A 53 13.42 3.92 14.42
C ASP A 53 12.85 4.46 13.09
N ASN A 54 12.23 3.60 12.29
CA ASN A 54 11.74 3.93 10.96
C ASN A 54 10.26 4.36 10.93
N ILE A 55 9.65 4.61 12.09
CA ILE A 55 8.21 4.89 12.19
C ILE A 55 7.81 6.18 11.47
N TYR A 56 8.64 7.22 11.50
CA TYR A 56 8.37 8.47 10.78
C TYR A 56 8.43 8.29 9.26
N PRO A 57 9.51 7.74 8.67
CA PRO A 57 9.52 7.35 7.26
C PRO A 57 8.32 6.49 6.86
N LEU A 58 7.93 5.52 7.70
CA LEU A 58 6.79 4.65 7.46
C LEU A 58 5.48 5.44 7.37
N ILE A 59 5.21 6.34 8.31
CA ILE A 59 4.02 7.21 8.29
C ILE A 59 4.00 8.06 7.02
N TYR A 60 5.13 8.68 6.64
CA TYR A 60 5.20 9.51 5.43
C TYR A 60 4.90 8.72 4.16
N ILE A 61 5.42 7.48 4.05
CA ILE A 61 5.20 6.65 2.87
C ILE A 61 3.75 6.17 2.80
N ILE A 62 3.16 5.75 3.92
CA ILE A 62 1.74 5.37 3.97
C ILE A 62 0.85 6.57 3.63
N LEU A 63 1.20 7.77 4.10
CA LEU A 63 0.46 9.00 3.79
C LEU A 63 0.57 9.36 2.30
N LEU A 64 1.76 9.26 1.70
CA LEU A 64 1.95 9.47 0.26
C LEU A 64 1.15 8.45 -0.56
N GLN A 65 1.14 7.18 -0.12
CA GLN A 65 0.33 6.14 -0.75
C GLN A 65 -1.16 6.44 -0.64
N PHE A 66 -1.64 6.86 0.52
CA PHE A 66 -3.04 7.24 0.74
C PHE A 66 -3.47 8.40 -0.17
N VAL A 67 -2.67 9.47 -0.23
CA VAL A 67 -2.90 10.60 -1.15
C VAL A 67 -2.87 10.16 -2.61
N GLY A 68 -1.93 9.29 -2.98
CA GLY A 68 -1.82 8.73 -4.33
C GLY A 68 -3.08 7.94 -4.73
N ILE A 69 -3.59 7.07 -3.85
CA ILE A 69 -4.81 6.29 -4.09
C ILE A 69 -6.03 7.20 -4.23
N LEU A 70 -6.16 8.24 -3.41
CA LEU A 70 -7.22 9.24 -3.53
C LEU A 70 -7.15 9.98 -4.87
N GLY A 71 -5.96 10.42 -5.27
CA GLY A 71 -5.73 11.09 -6.55
C GLY A 71 -6.10 10.22 -7.75
N VAL A 72 -5.64 8.96 -7.76
CA VAL A 72 -5.99 7.99 -8.80
C VAL A 72 -7.49 7.72 -8.83
N SER A 73 -8.14 7.61 -7.67
CA SER A 73 -9.58 7.41 -7.58
C SER A 73 -10.35 8.56 -8.23
N ILE A 74 -9.99 9.81 -7.93
CA ILE A 74 -10.62 11.01 -8.53
C ILE A 74 -10.43 11.02 -10.06
N ILE A 75 -9.22 10.70 -10.54
CA ILE A 75 -8.92 10.64 -11.97
C ILE A 75 -9.75 9.53 -12.63
N LEU A 76 -9.85 8.35 -12.01
CA LEU A 76 -10.62 7.22 -12.52
C LEU A 76 -12.11 7.55 -12.70
N PHE A 77 -12.71 8.29 -11.75
CA PHE A 77 -14.09 8.75 -11.86
C PHE A 77 -14.28 9.66 -13.07
N LYS A 78 -13.35 10.61 -13.30
CA LYS A 78 -13.40 11.56 -14.43
C LYS A 78 -12.98 10.95 -15.77
N ALA A 79 -12.18 9.89 -15.78
CA ALA A 79 -11.63 9.32 -17.00
C ALA A 79 -12.71 8.63 -17.86
N LYS A 80 -12.63 8.75 -19.19
CA LYS A 80 -13.52 8.04 -20.14
C LYS A 80 -13.07 6.59 -20.36
N VAL A 81 -13.11 5.78 -19.29
CA VAL A 81 -12.79 4.34 -19.33
C VAL A 81 -14.06 3.53 -19.54
N ASN A 82 -13.95 2.36 -20.19
CA ASN A 82 -15.06 1.43 -20.40
C ASN A 82 -15.81 1.14 -19.07
N SER A 83 -17.14 1.21 -19.09
CA SER A 83 -17.99 1.06 -17.90
C SER A 83 -17.79 -0.27 -17.17
N ARG A 84 -17.50 -1.36 -17.90
CA ARG A 84 -17.19 -2.67 -17.30
C ARG A 84 -15.89 -2.64 -16.48
N LEU A 85 -14.86 -1.97 -16.98
CA LEU A 85 -13.59 -1.81 -16.27
C LEU A 85 -13.74 -0.88 -15.07
N LYS A 86 -14.55 0.17 -15.16
CA LYS A 86 -14.83 1.05 -14.02
C LYS A 86 -15.53 0.30 -12.88
N ILE A 87 -16.53 -0.53 -13.21
CA ILE A 87 -17.24 -1.35 -12.21
C ILE A 87 -16.29 -2.30 -11.48
N LEU A 88 -15.27 -2.82 -12.15
CA LEU A 88 -14.26 -3.66 -11.51
C LEU A 88 -13.25 -2.85 -10.67
N LEU A 89 -12.76 -1.73 -11.20
CA LEU A 89 -11.68 -0.95 -10.60
C LEU A 89 -12.13 -0.11 -9.41
N VAL A 90 -13.35 0.44 -9.43
CA VAL A 90 -13.84 1.32 -8.35
C VAL A 90 -13.92 0.60 -6.99
N PRO A 91 -14.50 -0.61 -6.87
CA PRO A 91 -14.51 -1.35 -5.61
C PRO A 91 -13.11 -1.65 -5.09
N ILE A 92 -12.18 -2.03 -5.97
CA ILE A 92 -10.78 -2.30 -5.62
C ILE A 92 -10.14 -1.05 -5.02
N MET A 93 -10.33 0.12 -5.65
CA MET A 93 -9.80 1.38 -5.15
C MET A 93 -10.41 1.79 -3.81
N ILE A 94 -11.70 1.53 -3.59
CA ILE A 94 -12.37 1.77 -2.30
C ILE A 94 -11.75 0.90 -1.22
N ILE A 95 -11.60 -0.40 -1.46
CA ILE A 95 -10.99 -1.35 -0.52
C ILE A 95 -9.56 -0.90 -0.18
N LEU A 96 -8.75 -0.55 -1.19
CA LEU A 96 -7.39 -0.07 -0.99
C LEU A 96 -7.34 1.22 -0.16
N THR A 97 -8.27 2.15 -0.40
CA THR A 97 -8.35 3.41 0.36
C THR A 97 -8.69 3.15 1.83
N LEU A 98 -9.70 2.32 2.10
CA LEU A 98 -10.10 1.97 3.47
C LEU A 98 -8.98 1.24 4.20
N PHE A 99 -8.35 0.27 3.53
CA PHE A 99 -7.27 -0.53 4.12
C PHE A 99 -6.04 0.33 4.44
N THR A 100 -5.62 1.18 3.51
CA THR A 100 -4.47 2.09 3.74
C THR A 100 -4.77 3.15 4.79
N GLY A 101 -6.00 3.69 4.82
CA GLY A 101 -6.44 4.61 5.87
C GLY A 101 -6.44 3.97 7.26
N LEU A 102 -6.91 2.72 7.37
CA LEU A 102 -6.88 1.95 8.62
C LEU A 102 -5.45 1.68 9.10
N ILE A 103 -4.53 1.29 8.21
CA ILE A 103 -3.13 1.10 8.57
C ILE A 103 -2.50 2.42 9.04
N LEU A 104 -2.75 3.52 8.31
CA LEU A 104 -2.24 4.84 8.69
C LEU A 104 -2.71 5.22 10.11
N TYR A 105 -3.99 5.01 10.39
CA TYR A 105 -4.56 5.26 11.71
C TYR A 105 -3.91 4.39 12.79
N ILE A 106 -3.77 3.08 12.58
CA ILE A 106 -3.14 2.16 13.55
C ILE A 106 -1.71 2.59 13.86
N VAL A 107 -0.90 2.86 12.83
CA VAL A 107 0.51 3.24 12.99
C VAL A 107 0.62 4.59 13.71
N TYR A 108 -0.24 5.55 13.39
CA TYR A 108 -0.27 6.85 14.05
C TYR A 108 -0.69 6.75 15.52
N SER A 109 -1.75 6.00 15.82
CA SER A 109 -2.26 5.81 17.19
C SER A 109 -1.27 5.06 18.08
N PHE A 110 -0.66 3.99 17.57
CA PHE A 110 0.37 3.23 18.29
C PHE A 110 1.56 4.10 18.67
N ARG A 111 1.97 5.02 17.79
CA ARG A 111 3.08 5.95 18.07
C ARG A 111 2.73 6.97 19.16
N HIS A 112 1.51 7.50 19.16
CA HIS A 112 1.10 8.56 20.10
C HIS A 112 0.58 8.00 21.43
N GLY A 113 0.66 6.68 21.65
CA GLY A 113 0.20 6.05 22.88
C GLY A 113 -1.32 6.17 23.08
N ILE A 114 -2.07 6.38 22.00
CA ILE A 114 -3.54 6.38 22.04
C ILE A 114 -3.95 4.91 22.12
N SER A 115 -4.12 4.41 23.35
CA SER A 115 -4.65 3.08 23.62
C SER A 115 -6.15 3.06 23.32
N PHE A 116 -6.60 1.97 22.71
CA PHE A 116 -8.01 1.66 22.48
C PHE A 116 -8.77 1.39 23.77
#